data_AF-A0A183DDR3-F1
#
_entry.id   AF-A0A183DDR3-F1
#
_cell.length_a   1.000
_cell.length_b   1.000
_cell.length_c   1.000
_cell.angle_alpha   90.00
_cell.angle_beta   90.00
_cell.angle_gamma   90.00
#
_symmetry.space_group_name_H-M   'P 1'
#
loop_
_entity.id
_entity.type
_entity.pdbx_description
1 polymer ?
#
loop_
_entity_poly.entity_id
_entity_poly.type
_entity_poly.pdbx_seq_one_letter_code
_entity_poly.pdbx_strand_id
1 'polypeptide(L)'
;MAAYVISHSEIKITMIRKCKISVPLQLRLQTNTGSFLTVQLQQSPIIECPWLLAANCDFVGFFALTVKSDAMEKLLSQNYSTTPQAFLSRTDRTWLQVPVILQDARVLSHEPKKHKLAVCLQPIYLLADWTLLVQFFEVSSL
;
A
#
# COMPACT_ATOMS: atom_id res chain seq x y z
N MET A 1 -7.19 -5.47 -1.13
CA MET A 1 -5.93 -4.76 -0.85
C MET A 1 -5.45 -4.15 -2.15
N ALA A 2 -5.20 -2.86 -2.18
CA ALA A 2 -4.78 -2.14 -3.40
C ALA A 2 -3.40 -1.53 -3.18
N ALA A 3 -2.62 -1.43 -4.26
CA ALA A 3 -1.36 -0.73 -4.31
C ALA A 3 -1.56 0.55 -5.12
N TYR A 4 -0.99 1.65 -4.65
CA TYR A 4 -1.16 2.97 -5.25
C TYR A 4 0.18 3.48 -5.78
N VAL A 5 0.26 3.77 -7.07
CA VAL A 5 1.41 4.50 -7.63
C VAL A 5 1.25 5.96 -7.23
N ILE A 6 2.12 6.43 -6.35
CA ILE A 6 2.08 7.82 -5.85
C ILE A 6 3.11 8.69 -6.55
N SER A 7 4.19 8.10 -7.06
CA SER A 7 5.20 8.79 -7.88
C SER A 7 5.82 7.82 -8.90
N HIS A 8 6.71 8.31 -9.77
CA HIS A 8 7.46 7.44 -10.68
C HIS A 8 8.36 6.44 -9.96
N SER A 9 8.75 6.71 -8.72
CA SER A 9 9.72 5.89 -7.97
C SER A 9 9.12 5.25 -6.72
N GLU A 10 7.82 5.43 -6.49
CA GLU A 10 7.19 5.06 -5.22
C GLU A 10 5.78 4.50 -5.42
N ILE A 11 5.58 3.30 -4.91
CA ILE A 11 4.30 2.62 -4.78
C ILE A 11 4.01 2.42 -3.30
N LYS A 12 2.83 2.86 -2.88
CA LYS A 12 2.34 2.76 -1.51
C LYS A 12 1.30 1.66 -1.39
N ILE A 13 1.45 0.84 -0.36
CA ILE A 13 0.57 -0.28 -0.07
C ILE A 13 0.13 -0.21 1.39
N THR A 14 -1.17 -0.32 1.64
CA THR A 14 -1.74 -0.42 2.98
C THR A 14 -2.09 -1.86 3.30
N MET A 15 -1.65 -2.36 4.45
CA MET A 15 -1.87 -3.74 4.87
C MET A 15 -2.16 -3.85 6.36
N ILE A 16 -2.76 -4.96 6.77
CA ILE A 16 -2.93 -5.33 8.17
C ILE A 16 -2.07 -6.58 8.40
N ARG A 17 -1.22 -6.56 9.43
CA ARG A 17 -0.39 -7.72 9.82
C ARG A 17 -0.37 -7.89 11.34
N LYS A 18 0.02 -9.09 11.79
CA LYS A 18 0.20 -9.36 13.22
C LYS A 18 1.41 -8.63 13.77
N CYS A 19 1.31 -8.05 14.96
CA CYS A 19 2.42 -7.29 15.55
C CYS A 19 3.67 -8.12 15.83
N LYS A 20 3.50 -9.37 16.28
CA LYS A 20 4.60 -10.27 16.62
C LYS A 20 5.31 -10.88 15.40
N ILE A 21 4.79 -10.65 14.19
CA ILE A 21 5.31 -11.24 12.95
C ILE A 21 5.89 -10.12 12.08
N SER A 22 7.21 -10.04 12.03
CA SER A 22 7.92 -9.19 11.07
C SER A 22 8.51 -10.07 9.98
N VAL A 23 7.85 -10.08 8.82
CA VAL A 23 8.36 -10.76 7.63
C VAL A 23 8.43 -9.74 6.50
N PRO A 24 9.61 -9.51 5.91
CA PRO A 24 9.76 -8.59 4.80
C PRO A 24 8.90 -9.00 3.61
N LEU A 25 8.33 -8.01 2.94
CA LEU A 25 7.53 -8.21 1.73
C LEU A 25 8.27 -7.68 0.51
N GLN A 26 7.98 -8.31 -0.62
CA GLN A 26 8.46 -7.92 -1.93
C GLN A 26 7.27 -7.70 -2.86
N LEU A 27 7.36 -6.64 -3.65
CA LEU A 27 6.45 -6.36 -4.74
C LEU A 27 7.06 -6.89 -6.04
N ARG A 28 6.29 -7.69 -6.77
CA ARG A 28 6.69 -8.22 -8.08
C ARG A 28 5.80 -7.56 -9.14
N LEU A 29 6.41 -6.77 -10.00
CA LEU A 29 5.75 -6.11 -11.11
C LEU A 29 6.02 -6.90 -12.38
N GLN A 30 4.97 -7.29 -13.09
CA GLN A 30 5.11 -7.93 -14.38
C GLN A 30 5.51 -6.89 -15.42
N THR A 31 6.58 -7.17 -16.15
CA THR A 31 7.04 -6.35 -17.27
C THR A 31 6.37 -6.80 -18.57
N ASN A 32 6.44 -5.95 -19.60
CA ASN A 32 5.89 -6.26 -20.92
C ASN A 32 6.60 -7.44 -21.61
N THR A 33 7.82 -7.75 -21.20
CA THR A 33 8.56 -8.93 -21.71
C THR A 33 8.15 -10.22 -21.01
N GLY A 34 7.17 -10.16 -20.10
CA GLY A 34 6.70 -11.28 -19.29
C GLY A 34 7.61 -11.60 -18.10
N SER A 35 8.70 -10.87 -17.91
CA SER A 35 9.59 -11.01 -16.76
C SER A 35 9.02 -10.29 -15.52
N PHE A 36 9.55 -10.59 -14.34
CA PHE A 36 9.15 -9.93 -13.10
C PHE A 36 10.26 -9.03 -12.57
N LEU A 37 9.92 -7.75 -12.38
CA LEU A 37 10.73 -6.83 -11.59
C LEU A 37 10.36 -7.01 -10.12
N THR A 38 11.33 -7.39 -9.28
CA THR A 38 11.11 -7.55 -7.84
C THR A 38 11.67 -6.34 -7.09
N VAL A 39 10.84 -5.71 -6.28
CA VAL A 39 11.16 -4.49 -5.52
C VAL A 39 10.92 -4.77 -4.04
N GLN A 40 11.88 -4.40 -3.19
CA GLN A 40 11.74 -4.53 -1.75
C GLN A 40 10.77 -3.47 -1.21
N LEU A 41 10.03 -3.84 -0.16
CA LEU A 41 9.13 -2.93 0.53
C LEU A 41 9.70 -2.56 1.91
N GLN A 42 9.82 -1.27 2.17
CA GLN A 42 10.04 -0.73 3.50
C GLN A 42 8.69 -0.65 4.23
N GLN A 43 8.57 -1.38 5.33
CA GLN A 43 7.32 -1.50 6.08
C GLN A 43 7.39 -0.74 7.40
N SER A 44 6.46 0.19 7.59
CA SER A 44 6.34 1.00 8.81
C SER A 44 4.95 0.86 9.43
N PRO A 45 4.84 0.67 10.76
CA PRO A 45 3.54 0.61 11.42
C PRO A 45 2.83 1.96 11.32
N ILE A 46 1.50 1.93 11.21
CA ILE A 46 0.69 3.15 11.34
C ILE A 46 0.69 3.62 12.80
N ILE A 47 0.67 2.67 13.74
CA ILE A 47 0.76 2.90 15.19
C ILE A 47 1.75 1.89 15.76
N GLU A 48 2.63 2.34 16.65
CA GLU A 48 3.60 1.48 17.31
C GLU A 48 2.91 0.33 18.06
N CYS A 49 3.50 -0.86 17.96
CA CYS A 49 2.98 -2.06 18.60
C CYS A 49 4.07 -2.69 19.47
N PRO A 50 3.77 -3.23 20.66
CA PRO A 50 2.45 -3.48 21.26
C PRO A 50 1.75 -2.25 21.85
N TRP A 51 0.41 -2.25 21.84
CA TRP A 51 -0.41 -1.18 22.41
C TRP A 51 -0.49 -1.35 23.93
N LEU A 52 -0.01 -0.36 24.69
CA LEU A 52 -0.06 -0.39 26.16
C LEU A 52 -1.48 -0.58 26.71
N LEU A 53 -2.48 0.06 26.11
CA LEU A 53 -3.88 0.02 26.56
C LEU A 53 -4.72 -1.08 25.89
N ALA A 54 -4.15 -1.83 24.94
CA ALA A 54 -4.84 -2.86 24.19
C ALA A 54 -3.91 -4.04 23.89
N ALA A 55 -3.34 -4.63 24.95
CA ALA A 55 -2.36 -5.72 24.86
C ALA A 55 -2.87 -6.97 24.09
N ASN A 56 -4.19 -7.11 23.94
CA ASN A 56 -4.82 -8.21 23.21
C ASN A 56 -5.05 -7.91 21.71
N CYS A 57 -4.69 -6.71 21.23
CA CYS A 57 -4.74 -6.40 19.81
C CYS A 57 -3.56 -7.04 19.08
N ASP A 58 -3.83 -8.16 18.41
CA ASP A 58 -2.80 -8.89 17.69
C ASP A 58 -2.45 -8.29 16.32
N PHE A 59 -3.29 -7.42 15.77
CA PHE A 59 -3.17 -6.87 14.42
C PHE A 59 -3.04 -5.35 14.43
N VAL A 60 -2.18 -4.82 13.56
CA VAL A 60 -2.06 -3.38 13.33
C VAL A 60 -1.87 -3.10 11.84
N GLY A 61 -2.28 -1.91 11.42
CA GLY A 61 -2.07 -1.41 10.06
C GLY A 61 -0.61 -1.05 9.82
N PHE A 62 -0.15 -1.27 8.60
CA PHE A 62 1.18 -0.90 8.11
C PHE A 62 1.09 -0.21 6.76
N PHE A 63 1.99 0.76 6.57
CA PHE A 63 2.35 1.24 5.25
C PHE A 63 3.57 0.46 4.75
N ALA A 64 3.51 0.02 3.51
CA ALA A 64 4.67 -0.45 2.77
C ALA A 64 4.92 0.52 1.61
N LEU A 65 6.14 1.02 1.55
CA LEU A 65 6.64 1.85 0.47
C LEU A 65 7.70 1.05 -0.28
N THR A 66 7.68 1.13 -1.61
CA THR A 66 8.77 0.57 -2.40
C THR A 66 10.06 1.33 -2.13
N VAL A 67 11.15 0.59 -1.94
CA VAL A 67 12.49 1.17 -1.94
C VAL A 67 12.77 1.69 -3.36
N LYS A 68 13.40 2.87 -3.46
CA LYS A 68 13.74 3.49 -4.73
C LYS A 68 14.49 2.51 -5.64
N SER A 69 14.04 2.39 -6.89
CA SER A 69 14.62 1.50 -7.89
C SER A 69 14.53 2.14 -9.27
N ASP A 70 15.68 2.34 -9.92
CA ASP A 70 15.76 2.94 -11.26
C ASP A 70 15.02 2.09 -12.31
N ALA A 71 14.98 0.76 -12.12
CA ALA A 71 14.25 -0.15 -13.00
C ALA A 71 12.73 0.05 -12.87
N MET A 72 12.24 0.28 -11.64
CA MET A 72 10.84 0.58 -11.40
C MET A 72 10.49 1.96 -11.94
N GLU A 73 11.37 2.94 -11.77
CA GLU A 73 11.18 4.29 -12.30
C GLU A 73 11.04 4.30 -13.82
N LYS A 74 11.88 3.54 -14.53
CA LYS A 74 11.75 3.35 -15.98
C LYS A 74 10.43 2.70 -16.35
N LEU A 75 10.01 1.68 -15.60
CA LEU A 75 8.77 0.94 -15.88
C LEU A 75 7.53 1.81 -15.67
N LEU A 76 7.51 2.65 -14.62
CA LEU A 76 6.38 3.53 -14.28
C LEU A 76 6.35 4.85 -15.05
N SER A 77 7.48 5.25 -15.64
CA SER A 77 7.58 6.44 -16.50
C SER A 77 7.24 6.16 -17.97
N GLN A 78 7.23 4.89 -18.36
CA GLN A 78 6.74 4.51 -19.68
C GLN A 78 5.23 4.75 -19.74
N ASN A 79 4.80 5.51 -20.75
CA ASN A 79 3.43 5.99 -20.88
C ASN A 79 2.52 4.84 -21.36
N TYR A 80 2.10 3.97 -20.44
CA TYR A 80 1.25 2.83 -20.71
C TYR A 80 -0.23 3.16 -20.47
N SER A 81 -1.10 2.68 -21.36
CA SER A 81 -2.56 2.77 -21.20
C SER A 81 -3.09 1.93 -20.03
N THR A 82 -2.29 0.97 -19.54
CA THR A 82 -2.66 0.06 -18.45
C THR A 82 -1.50 -0.11 -17.46
N THR A 83 -1.79 -0.07 -16.17
CA THR A 83 -0.83 -0.33 -15.10
C THR A 83 -0.33 -1.77 -15.14
N PRO A 84 0.95 -2.04 -14.82
CA PRO A 84 1.51 -3.39 -14.79
C PRO A 84 0.79 -4.26 -13.76
N GLN A 85 0.69 -5.56 -14.03
CA GLN A 85 0.19 -6.51 -13.03
C GLN A 85 1.17 -6.59 -11.86
N ALA A 86 0.64 -6.58 -10.64
CA ALA A 86 1.43 -6.60 -9.43
C ALA A 86 1.06 -7.77 -8.53
N PHE A 87 2.09 -8.35 -7.91
CA PHE A 87 1.96 -9.43 -6.96
C PHE A 87 2.77 -9.11 -5.70
N LEU A 88 2.20 -9.43 -4.54
CA LEU A 88 2.91 -9.41 -3.27
C LEU A 88 3.39 -10.82 -2.94
N SER A 89 4.64 -10.90 -2.51
CA SER A 89 5.22 -12.14 -1.98
C SER A 89 5.99 -11.84 -0.72
N ARG A 90 6.05 -12.83 0.18
CA ARG A 90 6.94 -12.76 1.34
C ARG A 90 8.34 -13.21 0.93
N THR A 91 9.36 -12.64 1.56
CA THR A 91 10.76 -13.01 1.28
C THR A 91 11.09 -14.45 1.64
N ASP A 92 10.45 -14.99 2.69
CA ASP A 92 10.61 -16.37 3.13
C ASP A 92 9.78 -17.38 2.31
N ARG A 93 8.77 -16.91 1.56
CA ARG A 93 7.84 -17.73 0.77
C ARG A 93 7.54 -17.07 -0.56
N THR A 94 8.54 -17.02 -1.43
CA THR A 94 8.45 -16.33 -2.74
C THR A 94 7.52 -17.03 -3.74
N TRP A 95 7.20 -18.31 -3.53
CA TRP A 95 6.22 -19.04 -4.34
C TRP A 95 4.77 -18.61 -4.06
N LEU A 96 4.51 -18.03 -2.88
CA LEU A 96 3.17 -17.56 -2.52
C LEU A 96 3.00 -16.13 -3.04
N GLN A 97 2.33 -15.99 -4.18
CA GLN A 97 2.10 -14.73 -4.86
C GLN A 97 0.63 -14.34 -4.72
N VAL A 98 0.39 -13.19 -4.09
CA VAL A 98 -0.95 -12.63 -3.93
C VAL A 98 -1.12 -11.49 -4.93
N PRO A 99 -2.06 -11.58 -5.89
CA PRO A 99 -2.29 -10.50 -6.84
C PRO A 99 -2.77 -9.24 -6.13
N VAL A 100 -2.27 -8.09 -6.55
CA VAL A 100 -2.66 -6.77 -6.05
C VAL A 100 -3.01 -5.87 -7.21
N ILE A 101 -4.14 -5.18 -7.08
CA ILE A 101 -4.57 -4.20 -8.06
C ILE A 101 -3.70 -2.96 -7.89
N LEU A 102 -2.95 -2.61 -8.93
CA LEU A 102 -2.21 -1.36 -9.00
C LEU A 102 -3.15 -0.26 -9.49
N GLN A 103 -3.28 0.82 -8.72
CA GLN A 103 -4.06 1.99 -9.07
C GLN A 103 -3.11 3.17 -9.26
N ASP A 104 -3.22 3.88 -10.36
CA ASP A 104 -2.43 5.08 -10.57
C ASP A 104 -3.08 6.27 -9.86
N ALA A 105 -2.47 6.72 -8.75
CA ALA A 105 -2.95 7.87 -8.00
C ALA A 105 -2.45 9.20 -8.58
N ARG A 106 -1.50 9.18 -9.52
CA ARG A 106 -0.97 10.37 -10.20
C ARG A 106 -1.95 10.90 -11.25
N VAL A 107 -2.79 10.03 -11.80
CA VAL A 107 -3.77 10.40 -12.82
C VAL A 107 -4.94 11.14 -12.15
N LEU A 108 -4.97 12.46 -12.35
CA LEU A 108 -6.16 13.27 -12.15
C LEU A 108 -7.20 12.82 -13.18
N SER A 109 -8.21 12.05 -12.77
CA SER A 109 -9.35 11.75 -13.63
C SER A 109 -9.97 13.06 -14.11
N HIS A 110 -10.22 13.16 -15.42
CA HIS A 110 -10.95 14.28 -16.03
C HIS A 110 -12.39 14.40 -15.51
N GLU A 111 -12.93 13.36 -14.87
CA GLU A 111 -14.21 13.41 -14.19
C GLU A 111 -14.04 13.78 -12.71
N PRO A 112 -14.92 14.65 -12.15
CA PRO A 112 -14.95 14.89 -10.72
C PRO A 112 -15.20 13.56 -10.01
N LYS A 113 -14.20 13.06 -9.28
CA LYS A 113 -14.32 11.84 -8.47
C LYS A 113 -15.54 12.03 -7.56
N LYS A 114 -16.59 11.20 -7.74
CA LYS A 114 -17.64 11.07 -6.72
C LYS A 114 -16.95 10.55 -5.47
N HIS A 115 -16.68 11.43 -4.51
CA HIS A 115 -16.17 11.06 -3.20
C HIS A 115 -17.18 10.13 -2.53
N LYS A 116 -17.04 8.82 -2.74
CA LYS A 116 -17.81 7.81 -2.00
C LYS A 116 -16.97 7.43 -0.78
N LEU A 117 -17.15 8.20 0.28
CA LEU A 117 -16.66 7.84 1.59
C LEU A 117 -17.52 6.69 2.13
N ALA A 118 -17.21 5.45 1.74
CA ALA A 118 -17.81 4.27 2.36
C ALA A 118 -16.86 3.79 3.46
N VAL A 119 -17.09 4.27 4.68
CA VAL A 119 -16.36 3.81 5.85
C VAL A 119 -17.10 2.61 6.45
N CYS A 120 -16.67 1.40 6.11
CA CYS A 120 -17.09 0.21 6.84
C CYS A 120 -16.16 0.04 8.06
N LEU A 121 -16.52 0.67 9.18
CA LEU A 121 -15.78 0.51 10.44
C LEU A 121 -16.29 -0.74 11.17
N GLN A 122 -15.36 -1.58 11.63
CA GLN A 122 -15.65 -2.49 12.74
C GLN A 122 -15.81 -1.64 14.02
N PRO A 123 -16.75 -1.97 14.94
CA PRO A 123 -17.13 -1.12 16.09
C PRO A 123 -15.97 -0.62 16.98
N ILE A 124 -14.84 -1.34 17.00
CA ILE A 124 -13.64 -0.94 17.76
C ILE A 124 -13.00 0.36 17.25
N TYR A 125 -13.22 0.72 15.98
CA TYR A 125 -12.72 1.97 15.38
C TYR A 125 -13.53 3.21 15.78
N LEU A 126 -14.71 3.07 16.40
CA LEU A 126 -15.43 4.22 16.98
C LEU A 126 -14.83 4.64 18.34
N LEU A 127 -14.03 3.78 18.96
CA LEU A 127 -13.40 4.02 20.27
C LEU A 127 -11.95 4.49 20.17
N ALA A 128 -11.30 4.32 19.02
CA ALA A 128 -9.94 4.77 18.76
C ALA A 128 -9.97 6.07 17.93
N ASP A 129 -10.03 7.19 18.64
CA ASP A 129 -9.80 8.57 18.21
C ASP A 129 -10.15 8.90 16.74
N TRP A 130 -11.44 9.09 16.50
CA TRP A 130 -12.02 9.50 15.21
C TRP A 130 -11.45 10.81 14.65
N THR A 131 -10.77 11.61 15.49
CA THR A 131 -10.15 12.89 15.09
C THR A 131 -8.93 12.69 14.18
N LEU A 132 -8.23 11.56 14.26
CA LEU A 132 -7.14 11.22 13.35
C LEU A 132 -7.63 10.95 11.92
N LEU A 133 -8.87 10.47 11.75
CA LEU A 133 -9.44 10.27 10.41
C LEU A 133 -9.60 11.61 9.67
N VAL A 134 -9.93 12.69 10.39
CA VAL A 134 -10.12 14.03 9.81
C VAL A 134 -8.80 14.62 9.29
N GLN A 135 -7.69 14.41 9.99
CA GLN A 135 -6.36 14.92 9.57
C GLN A 135 -5.83 14.28 8.27
N PHE A 136 -6.23 13.05 7.94
CA PHE A 136 -5.89 12.44 6.65
C PHE A 136 -6.68 13.03 5.46
N PHE A 137 -7.77 13.76 5.71
CA PHE A 137 -8.57 14.40 4.66
C PHE A 137 -8.09 15.82 4.31
N GLU A 138 -7.25 16.45 5.13
CA GLU A 138 -6.77 17.83 4.89
C GLU A 138 -5.49 17.92 4.04
N VAL A 139 -4.74 16.83 3.86
CA VAL A 139 -3.48 16.87 3.08
C VAL A 139 -3.73 16.59 1.60
N SER A 140 -4.47 17.47 0.91
CA SER A 140 -4.51 17.61 -0.56
C SER A 140 -5.26 18.89 -0.95
N SER A 141 -4.74 20.04 -0.55
CA SER A 141 -5.10 21.34 -1.12
C SER A 141 -3.82 22.15 -1.25
N LEU A 142 -3.11 21.96 -2.37
CA LEU A 142 -2.25 22.94 -3.05
C LEU A 142 -1.77 22.36 -4.38
#